data_AF-A0AAE0AG39-F1
#
_entry.id   AF-A0AAE0AG39-F1
#
_cell.length_a   1.000
_cell.length_b   1.000
_cell.length_c   1.000
_cell.angle_alpha   90.00
_cell.angle_beta   90.00
_cell.angle_gamma   90.00
#
_symmetry.space_group_name_H-M   'P 1'
#
loop_
_entity.id
_entity.type
_entity.pdbx_description
1 polymer ?
#
loop_
_entity_poly.entity_id
_entity_poly.type
_entity_poly.pdbx_seq_one_letter_code
_entity_poly.pdbx_strand_id
1 'polypeptide(L)'
;MLQVRKGKSLVQQRDSLKQTLEELNNEVDRLKSEISRRENTLADNEQKISGLSAYPEMVEALESEIVFLRDRLTETEHALQEREHILNSTINALGDIDVGGDVTIDDPVEKLKKVETLLHDLHASLASSEQESKKSRRAAELLLAELNEVQERNDYLQEELAKAGDELAETSREREVAEAAKFEALSRFEKLSTVYSEGKQKQYYELMALKTSVKELKKGFSDVNSLLADVFSKDLEFLHNLEANMESCLKQRDTTDAVGMPILSAYSGITSSNSQNKQNLLSMDSWSGLDVPDHLDDNAIVEVCSFVEASLQELKTDVVALNDKLHKHPISLQERASNLFESDGDPSKEK
;
A
#
# COMPACT_ATOMS: atom_id res chain seq x y z
N MET A 1 -26.84 -181.63 -103.84
CA MET A 1 -26.99 -180.16 -103.95
C MET A 1 -27.19 -179.40 -102.61
N LEU A 2 -27.24 -180.04 -101.43
CA LEU A 2 -27.40 -179.34 -100.14
C LEU A 2 -26.09 -178.77 -99.51
N GLN A 3 -24.91 -179.28 -99.87
CA GLN A 3 -23.64 -178.89 -99.23
C GLN A 3 -23.05 -177.55 -99.74
N VAL A 4 -23.23 -177.23 -101.03
CA VAL A 4 -22.77 -175.98 -101.64
C VAL A 4 -23.61 -174.77 -101.20
N ARG A 5 -24.90 -174.98 -100.88
CA ARG A 5 -25.78 -173.94 -100.32
C ARG A 5 -25.41 -173.55 -98.88
N LYS A 6 -24.91 -174.49 -98.06
CA LYS A 6 -24.43 -174.22 -96.69
C LYS A 6 -23.10 -173.46 -96.66
N GLY A 7 -22.15 -173.82 -97.52
CA GLY A 7 -20.84 -173.13 -97.61
C GLY A 7 -20.96 -171.66 -98.05
N LYS A 8 -21.84 -171.38 -99.01
CA LYS A 8 -22.07 -170.01 -99.51
C LYS A 8 -22.82 -169.12 -98.49
N SER A 9 -23.76 -169.68 -97.74
CA SER A 9 -24.45 -168.99 -96.64
C SER A 9 -23.51 -168.62 -95.49
N LEU A 10 -22.56 -169.51 -95.13
CA LEU A 10 -21.58 -169.24 -94.08
C LEU A 10 -20.56 -168.16 -94.48
N VAL A 11 -20.13 -168.17 -95.75
CA VAL A 11 -19.26 -167.11 -96.30
C VAL A 11 -19.97 -165.76 -96.31
N GLN A 12 -21.24 -165.71 -96.73
CA GLN A 12 -22.04 -164.48 -96.72
C GLN A 12 -22.31 -163.98 -95.29
N GLN A 13 -22.56 -164.87 -94.32
CA GLN A 13 -22.67 -164.51 -92.91
C GLN A 13 -21.34 -163.97 -92.36
N ARG A 14 -20.20 -164.61 -92.68
CA ARG A 14 -18.88 -164.12 -92.30
C ARG A 14 -18.59 -162.75 -92.89
N ASP A 15 -18.91 -162.52 -94.16
CA ASP A 15 -18.68 -161.24 -94.82
C ASP A 15 -19.61 -160.15 -94.25
N SER A 16 -20.86 -160.49 -93.89
CA SER A 16 -21.76 -159.57 -93.18
C SER A 16 -21.26 -159.23 -91.78
N LEU A 17 -20.76 -160.21 -91.02
CA LEU A 17 -20.18 -159.99 -89.70
C LEU A 17 -18.90 -159.15 -89.79
N LYS A 18 -18.07 -159.39 -90.80
CA LYS A 18 -16.86 -158.60 -91.05
C LYS A 18 -17.21 -157.16 -91.39
N GLN A 19 -18.24 -156.94 -92.21
CA GLN A 19 -18.75 -155.60 -92.49
C GLN A 19 -19.28 -154.92 -91.22
N THR A 20 -20.10 -155.60 -90.42
CA THR A 20 -20.60 -155.06 -89.16
C THR A 20 -19.48 -154.76 -88.16
N LEU A 21 -18.44 -155.60 -88.12
CA LEU A 21 -17.28 -155.39 -87.24
C LEU A 21 -16.46 -154.17 -87.69
N GLU A 22 -16.30 -153.98 -89.00
CA GLU A 22 -15.68 -152.78 -89.58
C GLU A 22 -16.51 -151.52 -89.30
N GLU A 23 -17.84 -151.59 -89.45
CA GLU A 23 -18.75 -150.50 -89.10
C GLU A 23 -18.68 -150.16 -87.60
N LEU A 24 -18.66 -151.17 -86.72
CA LEU A 24 -18.53 -150.98 -85.28
C LEU A 24 -17.17 -150.41 -84.90
N ASN A 25 -16.09 -150.83 -85.57
CA ASN A 25 -14.75 -150.28 -85.33
C ASN A 25 -14.65 -148.82 -85.76
N ASN A 26 -15.20 -148.49 -86.94
CA ASN A 26 -15.29 -147.10 -87.41
C ASN A 26 -16.13 -146.24 -86.46
N GLU A 27 -17.21 -146.77 -85.90
CA GLU A 27 -18.03 -146.08 -84.91
C GLU A 27 -17.29 -145.89 -83.58
N VAL A 28 -16.52 -146.89 -83.12
CA VAL A 28 -15.66 -146.78 -81.93
C VAL A 28 -14.58 -145.71 -82.14
N ASP A 29 -13.92 -145.67 -83.29
CA ASP A 29 -12.88 -144.67 -83.57
C ASP A 29 -13.47 -143.26 -83.76
N ARG A 30 -14.69 -143.16 -84.31
CA ARG A 30 -15.47 -141.92 -84.32
C ARG A 30 -15.83 -141.46 -82.91
N LEU A 31 -16.30 -142.36 -82.04
CA LEU A 31 -16.65 -142.06 -80.65
C LEU A 31 -15.42 -141.67 -79.83
N LYS A 32 -14.27 -142.34 -80.00
CA LYS A 32 -13.00 -141.94 -79.37
C LYS A 32 -12.58 -140.54 -79.80
N SER A 33 -12.66 -140.24 -81.10
CA SER A 33 -12.34 -138.91 -81.64
C SER A 33 -13.28 -137.84 -81.06
N GLU A 34 -14.56 -138.15 -80.91
CA GLU A 34 -15.56 -137.28 -80.29
C GLU A 34 -15.31 -137.08 -78.78
N ILE A 35 -14.91 -138.13 -78.05
CA ILE A 35 -14.52 -138.03 -76.63
C ILE A 35 -13.30 -137.13 -76.49
N SER A 36 -12.22 -137.36 -77.24
CA SER A 36 -11.03 -136.51 -77.18
C SER A 36 -11.32 -135.06 -77.56
N ARG A 37 -12.21 -134.82 -78.54
CA ARG A 37 -12.68 -133.47 -78.88
C ARG A 37 -13.40 -132.81 -77.70
N ARG A 38 -14.26 -133.54 -76.99
CA ARG A 38 -14.99 -133.04 -75.81
C ARG A 38 -14.06 -132.79 -74.63
N GLU A 39 -13.10 -133.67 -74.39
CA GLU A 39 -12.07 -133.50 -73.34
C GLU A 39 -11.24 -132.24 -73.57
N ASN A 40 -10.79 -132.01 -74.82
CA ASN A 40 -10.09 -130.76 -75.17
C ASN A 40 -10.99 -129.53 -74.96
N THR A 41 -12.26 -129.61 -75.37
CA THR A 41 -13.21 -128.50 -75.17
C THR A 41 -13.48 -128.25 -73.69
N LEU A 42 -13.51 -129.30 -72.86
CA LEU A 42 -13.71 -129.20 -71.42
C LEU A 42 -12.49 -128.55 -70.75
N ALA A 43 -11.28 -128.96 -71.12
CA ALA A 43 -10.04 -128.37 -70.64
C ALA A 43 -9.95 -126.87 -70.99
N ASP A 44 -10.29 -126.48 -72.22
CA ASP A 44 -10.36 -125.08 -72.63
C ASP A 44 -11.37 -124.28 -71.79
N ASN A 45 -12.52 -124.88 -71.47
CA ASN A 45 -13.55 -124.23 -70.65
C ASN A 45 -13.13 -124.12 -69.18
N GLU A 46 -12.47 -125.13 -68.63
CA GLU A 46 -11.94 -125.12 -67.27
C GLU A 46 -10.85 -124.05 -67.12
N GLN A 47 -9.96 -123.91 -68.11
CA GLN A 47 -8.98 -122.83 -68.14
C GLN A 47 -9.64 -121.44 -68.20
N LYS A 48 -10.71 -121.28 -69.01
CA LYS A 48 -11.50 -120.04 -69.06
C LYS A 48 -12.16 -119.73 -67.72
N ILE A 49 -12.76 -120.73 -67.06
CA ILE A 49 -13.41 -120.57 -65.75
C ILE A 49 -12.38 -120.19 -64.68
N SER A 50 -11.22 -120.84 -64.68
CA SER A 50 -10.10 -120.51 -63.79
C SER A 50 -9.64 -119.06 -63.99
N GLY A 51 -9.50 -118.60 -65.24
CA GLY A 51 -9.16 -117.21 -65.56
C GLY A 51 -10.22 -116.19 -65.10
N LEU A 52 -11.49 -116.59 -64.99
CA LEU A 52 -12.57 -115.74 -64.49
C LEU A 52 -12.69 -115.73 -62.95
N SER A 53 -11.99 -116.62 -62.24
CA SER A 53 -12.11 -116.74 -60.77
C SER A 53 -11.58 -115.53 -60.00
N ALA A 54 -10.69 -114.71 -60.60
CA ALA A 54 -10.15 -113.49 -59.99
C ALA A 54 -11.03 -112.24 -60.17
N TYR A 55 -12.06 -112.31 -61.02
CA TYR A 55 -12.96 -111.17 -61.28
C TYR A 55 -13.74 -110.72 -60.03
N PRO A 56 -14.30 -111.61 -59.19
CA PRO A 56 -15.03 -111.21 -57.99
C PRO A 56 -14.20 -110.38 -57.00
N GLU A 57 -12.96 -110.78 -56.72
CA GLU A 57 -12.06 -110.02 -55.83
C GLU A 57 -11.72 -108.65 -56.41
N MET A 58 -11.50 -108.57 -57.73
CA MET A 58 -11.25 -107.30 -58.41
C MET A 58 -12.47 -106.37 -58.37
N VAL A 59 -13.67 -106.92 -58.52
CA VAL A 59 -14.92 -106.16 -58.40
C VAL A 59 -15.12 -105.66 -56.98
N GLU A 60 -14.90 -106.49 -55.96
CA GLU A 60 -15.01 -106.10 -54.55
C GLU A 60 -13.98 -105.01 -54.20
N ALA A 61 -12.73 -105.13 -54.67
CA ALA A 61 -11.72 -104.09 -54.50
C ALA A 61 -12.15 -102.76 -55.13
N LEU A 62 -12.66 -102.79 -56.37
CA LEU A 62 -13.18 -101.59 -57.04
C LEU A 62 -14.41 -101.01 -56.34
N GLU A 63 -15.33 -101.83 -55.84
CA GLU A 63 -16.49 -101.39 -55.08
C GLU A 63 -16.07 -100.70 -53.77
N SER A 64 -15.07 -101.26 -53.07
CA SER A 64 -14.50 -100.65 -51.86
C SER A 64 -13.83 -99.30 -52.16
N GLU A 65 -13.11 -99.20 -53.27
CA GLU A 65 -12.47 -97.96 -53.72
C GLU A 65 -13.53 -96.92 -54.14
N ILE A 66 -14.61 -97.32 -54.79
CA ILE A 66 -15.74 -96.45 -55.12
C ILE A 66 -16.39 -95.87 -53.85
N VAL A 67 -16.62 -96.70 -52.84
CA VAL A 67 -17.19 -96.24 -51.55
C VAL A 67 -16.22 -95.27 -50.87
N PHE A 68 -14.94 -95.64 -50.78
CA PHE A 68 -13.91 -94.77 -50.20
C PHE A 68 -13.81 -93.41 -50.90
N LEU A 69 -13.82 -93.40 -52.24
CA LEU A 69 -13.78 -92.17 -53.02
C LEU A 69 -15.04 -91.32 -52.85
N ARG A 70 -16.23 -91.95 -52.71
CA ARG A 70 -17.47 -91.24 -52.39
C ARG A 70 -17.42 -90.59 -51.01
N ASP A 71 -16.99 -91.33 -50.00
CA ASP A 71 -16.88 -90.81 -48.64
C ASP A 71 -15.93 -89.61 -48.61
N ARG A 72 -14.75 -89.74 -49.24
CA ARG A 72 -13.81 -88.62 -49.40
C ARG A 72 -14.40 -87.43 -50.14
N LEU A 73 -15.16 -87.66 -51.22
CA LEU A 73 -15.83 -86.59 -51.95
C LEU A 73 -16.80 -85.84 -51.02
N THR A 74 -17.66 -86.57 -50.30
CA THR A 74 -18.63 -85.95 -49.36
C THR A 74 -17.95 -85.17 -48.24
N GLU A 75 -16.84 -85.67 -47.70
CA GLU A 75 -16.04 -84.97 -46.68
C GLU A 75 -15.45 -83.67 -47.25
N THR A 76 -14.91 -83.71 -48.48
CA THR A 76 -14.36 -82.50 -49.13
C THR A 76 -15.43 -81.48 -49.49
N GLU A 77 -16.63 -81.93 -49.91
CA GLU A 77 -17.78 -81.05 -50.19
C GLU A 77 -18.26 -80.35 -48.91
N HIS A 78 -18.40 -81.10 -47.81
CA HIS A 78 -18.75 -80.51 -46.52
C HIS A 78 -17.70 -79.49 -46.06
N ALA A 79 -16.41 -79.82 -46.16
CA ALA A 79 -15.33 -78.93 -45.77
C ALA A 79 -15.21 -77.69 -46.68
N LEU A 80 -15.69 -77.75 -47.92
CA LEU A 80 -15.77 -76.59 -48.81
C LEU A 80 -16.94 -75.69 -48.41
N GLN A 81 -18.11 -76.28 -48.12
CA GLN A 81 -19.31 -75.55 -47.70
C GLN A 81 -19.10 -74.81 -46.37
N GLU A 82 -18.41 -75.43 -45.41
CA GLU A 82 -18.04 -74.77 -44.15
C GLU A 82 -17.11 -73.57 -44.39
N ARG A 83 -16.12 -73.71 -45.27
CA ARG A 83 -15.21 -72.61 -45.63
C ARG A 83 -15.93 -71.47 -46.32
N GLU A 84 -16.86 -71.76 -47.23
CA GLU A 84 -17.71 -70.76 -47.89
C GLU A 84 -18.54 -69.98 -46.87
N HIS A 85 -19.14 -70.66 -45.89
CA HIS A 85 -19.90 -70.02 -44.82
C HIS A 85 -19.02 -69.08 -43.98
N ILE A 86 -17.82 -69.50 -43.58
CA ILE A 86 -16.88 -68.67 -42.81
C ILE A 86 -16.45 -67.44 -43.63
N LEU A 87 -16.13 -67.62 -44.91
CA LEU A 87 -15.72 -66.53 -45.80
C LEU A 87 -16.85 -65.50 -45.96
N ASN A 88 -18.07 -65.95 -46.24
CA ASN A 88 -19.23 -65.06 -46.37
C ASN A 88 -19.51 -64.31 -45.06
N SER A 89 -19.42 -64.99 -43.92
CA SER A 89 -19.58 -64.36 -42.60
C SER A 89 -18.51 -63.27 -42.37
N THR A 90 -17.27 -63.54 -42.77
CA THR A 90 -16.15 -62.59 -42.63
C THR A 90 -16.33 -61.38 -43.56
N ILE A 91 -16.73 -61.59 -44.81
CA ILE A 91 -16.99 -60.51 -45.78
C ILE A 91 -18.16 -59.64 -45.31
N ASN A 92 -19.24 -60.24 -44.80
CA ASN A 92 -20.38 -59.49 -44.27
C ASN A 92 -19.98 -58.65 -43.05
N ALA A 93 -19.26 -59.24 -42.09
CA ALA A 93 -18.76 -58.50 -40.92
C ALA A 93 -17.84 -57.34 -41.32
N LEU A 94 -17.01 -57.53 -42.35
CA LEU A 94 -16.19 -56.46 -42.91
C LEU A 94 -17.04 -55.42 -43.65
N GLY A 95 -18.11 -55.85 -44.33
CA GLY A 95 -19.12 -55.00 -44.95
C GLY A 95 -19.80 -54.05 -43.98
N ASP A 96 -20.11 -54.52 -42.77
CA ASP A 96 -20.76 -53.74 -41.71
C ASP A 96 -19.86 -52.66 -41.08
N ILE A 97 -18.52 -52.78 -41.22
CA ILE A 97 -17.60 -51.74 -40.71
C ILE A 97 -17.76 -50.47 -41.54
N ASP A 98 -18.19 -49.39 -40.91
CA ASP A 98 -18.14 -48.05 -41.51
C ASP A 98 -16.72 -47.50 -41.43
N VAL A 99 -16.08 -47.40 -42.60
CA VAL A 99 -14.70 -46.94 -42.76
C VAL A 99 -14.66 -45.45 -43.10
N GLY A 100 -15.81 -44.78 -43.21
CA GLY A 100 -15.91 -43.37 -43.55
C GLY A 100 -15.44 -43.06 -44.99
N GLY A 101 -16.33 -42.48 -45.80
CA GLY A 101 -16.04 -42.00 -47.15
C GLY A 101 -17.09 -42.42 -48.18
N ASP A 102 -17.27 -41.57 -49.18
CA ASP A 102 -18.33 -41.59 -50.20
C ASP A 102 -18.21 -42.73 -51.25
N VAL A 103 -17.37 -43.74 -50.99
CA VAL A 103 -17.15 -44.84 -51.93
C VAL A 103 -17.38 -46.14 -51.19
N THR A 104 -18.46 -46.84 -51.53
CA THR A 104 -18.68 -48.24 -51.21
C THR A 104 -17.57 -49.05 -51.87
N ILE A 105 -16.52 -49.34 -51.11
CA ILE A 105 -15.45 -50.24 -51.55
C ILE A 105 -16.03 -51.66 -51.46
N ASP A 106 -16.42 -52.21 -52.60
CA ASP A 106 -16.97 -53.57 -52.71
C ASP A 106 -15.87 -54.64 -52.56
N ASP A 107 -14.59 -54.26 -52.64
CA ASP A 107 -13.46 -55.16 -52.43
C ASP A 107 -13.07 -55.25 -50.92
N PRO A 108 -13.25 -56.40 -50.26
CA PRO A 108 -12.87 -56.58 -48.86
C PRO A 108 -11.37 -56.34 -48.60
N VAL A 109 -10.48 -56.61 -49.56
CA VAL A 109 -9.04 -56.41 -49.35
C VAL A 109 -8.68 -54.94 -49.28
N GLU A 110 -9.18 -54.13 -50.22
CA GLU A 110 -8.99 -52.68 -50.20
C GLU A 110 -9.67 -52.02 -48.99
N LYS A 111 -10.84 -52.55 -48.57
CA LYS A 111 -11.50 -52.08 -47.34
C LYS A 111 -10.65 -52.33 -46.11
N LEU A 112 -10.03 -53.51 -45.97
CA LEU A 112 -9.11 -53.83 -44.88
C LEU A 112 -7.87 -52.92 -44.87
N LYS A 113 -7.30 -52.65 -46.04
CA LYS A 113 -6.16 -51.72 -46.18
C LYS A 113 -6.51 -50.29 -45.79
N LYS A 114 -7.74 -49.85 -46.05
CA LYS A 114 -8.23 -48.55 -45.60
C LYS A 114 -8.42 -48.51 -44.08
N VAL A 115 -8.94 -49.59 -43.48
CA VAL A 115 -9.00 -49.74 -42.01
C VAL A 115 -7.60 -49.65 -41.39
N GLU A 116 -6.60 -50.32 -41.98
CA GLU A 116 -5.20 -50.24 -41.53
C GLU A 116 -4.66 -48.80 -41.56
N THR A 117 -4.90 -48.08 -42.66
CA THR A 117 -4.50 -46.66 -42.80
C THR A 117 -5.16 -45.81 -41.71
N LEU A 118 -6.47 -45.96 -41.50
CA LEU A 118 -7.19 -45.22 -40.46
C LEU A 118 -6.67 -45.51 -39.05
N LEU A 119 -6.33 -46.76 -38.75
CA LEU A 119 -5.74 -47.12 -37.45
C LEU A 119 -4.38 -46.44 -37.25
N HIS A 120 -3.55 -46.36 -38.29
CA HIS A 120 -2.29 -45.63 -38.24
C HIS A 120 -2.49 -44.13 -38.01
N ASP A 121 -3.39 -43.50 -38.77
CA ASP A 121 -3.69 -42.07 -38.65
C ASP A 121 -4.29 -41.74 -37.28
N LEU A 122 -5.14 -42.62 -36.75
CA LEU A 122 -5.73 -42.49 -35.42
C LEU A 122 -4.66 -42.60 -34.33
N HIS A 123 -3.72 -43.55 -34.43
CA HIS A 123 -2.60 -43.63 -33.51
C HIS A 123 -1.70 -42.40 -33.55
N ALA A 124 -1.39 -41.88 -34.75
CA ALA A 124 -0.59 -40.66 -34.88
C ALA A 124 -1.30 -39.44 -34.28
N SER A 125 -2.61 -39.32 -34.54
CA SER A 125 -3.46 -38.25 -33.99
C SER A 125 -3.60 -38.35 -32.48
N LEU A 126 -3.74 -39.56 -31.94
CA LEU A 126 -3.79 -39.83 -30.51
C LEU A 126 -2.48 -39.42 -29.82
N ALA A 127 -1.32 -39.80 -30.37
CA ALA A 127 -0.02 -39.41 -29.84
C ALA A 127 0.19 -37.89 -29.87
N SER A 128 -0.25 -37.23 -30.95
CA SER A 128 -0.21 -35.77 -31.08
C SER A 128 -1.11 -35.08 -30.03
N SER A 129 -2.34 -35.55 -29.87
CA SER A 129 -3.29 -35.04 -28.87
C SER A 129 -2.80 -35.27 -27.45
N GLU A 130 -2.19 -36.42 -27.15
CA GLU A 130 -1.60 -36.70 -25.84
C GLU A 130 -0.45 -35.75 -25.53
N GLN A 131 0.40 -35.46 -26.53
CA GLN A 131 1.50 -34.52 -26.37
C GLN A 131 1.00 -33.08 -26.16
N GLU A 132 -0.04 -32.66 -26.87
CA GLU A 132 -0.63 -31.33 -26.68
C GLU A 132 -1.31 -31.21 -25.31
N SER A 133 -1.99 -32.27 -24.85
CA SER A 133 -2.52 -32.36 -23.48
C SER A 133 -1.42 -32.23 -22.42
N LYS A 134 -0.26 -32.88 -22.63
CA LYS A 134 0.92 -32.73 -21.74
C LYS A 134 1.44 -31.30 -21.70
N LYS A 135 1.49 -30.59 -22.84
CA LYS A 135 1.90 -29.18 -22.88
C LYS A 135 0.90 -28.28 -22.18
N SER A 136 -0.39 -28.46 -22.46
CA SER A 136 -1.48 -27.71 -21.83
C SER A 136 -1.46 -27.87 -20.30
N ARG A 137 -1.29 -29.10 -19.81
CA ARG A 137 -1.13 -29.39 -18.39
C ARG A 137 0.06 -28.66 -17.77
N ARG A 138 1.24 -28.70 -18.42
CA ARG A 138 2.42 -27.97 -17.92
C ARG A 138 2.20 -26.46 -17.88
N ALA A 139 1.50 -25.90 -18.88
CA ALA A 139 1.17 -24.47 -18.89
C ALA A 139 0.23 -24.12 -17.72
N ALA A 140 -0.78 -24.96 -17.45
CA ALA A 140 -1.68 -24.78 -16.30
C ALA A 140 -0.93 -24.89 -14.95
N GLU A 141 0.01 -25.83 -14.83
CA GLU A 141 0.87 -25.98 -13.64
C GLU A 141 1.72 -24.72 -13.40
N LEU A 142 2.28 -24.12 -14.45
CA LEU A 142 3.05 -22.86 -14.36
C LEU A 142 2.18 -21.67 -13.95
N LEU A 143 0.99 -21.51 -14.56
CA LEU A 143 0.05 -20.45 -14.19
C LEU A 143 -0.43 -20.59 -12.74
N LEU A 144 -0.62 -21.82 -12.26
CA LEU A 144 -0.97 -22.06 -10.86
C LEU A 144 0.16 -21.65 -9.91
N ALA A 145 1.42 -21.91 -10.28
CA ALA A 145 2.58 -21.48 -9.49
C ALA A 145 2.69 -19.94 -9.44
N GLU A 146 2.51 -19.27 -10.58
CA GLU A 146 2.50 -17.79 -10.65
C GLU A 146 1.35 -17.20 -9.83
N LEU A 147 0.16 -17.81 -9.89
CA LEU A 147 -0.98 -17.38 -9.08
C LEU A 147 -0.70 -17.50 -7.57
N ASN A 148 -0.05 -18.59 -7.14
CA ASN A 148 0.34 -18.76 -5.74
C ASN A 148 1.37 -17.71 -5.31
N GLU A 149 2.37 -17.40 -6.14
CA GLU A 149 3.35 -16.34 -5.83
C GLU A 149 2.68 -14.96 -5.71
N VAL A 150 1.75 -14.64 -6.61
CA VAL A 150 0.96 -13.41 -6.54
C VAL A 150 0.11 -13.36 -5.27
N GLN A 151 -0.48 -14.49 -4.87
CA GLN A 151 -1.27 -14.58 -3.65
C GLN A 151 -0.41 -14.35 -2.40
N GLU A 152 0.76 -15.00 -2.30
CA GLU A 152 1.69 -14.79 -1.18
C GLU A 152 2.13 -13.32 -1.09
N ARG A 153 2.42 -12.68 -2.24
CA ARG A 153 2.75 -11.25 -2.30
C ARG A 153 1.58 -10.37 -1.85
N ASN A 154 0.34 -10.73 -2.21
CA ASN A 154 -0.85 -9.99 -1.79
C ASN A 154 -1.06 -10.10 -0.27
N ASP A 155 -0.94 -11.31 0.29
CA ASP A 155 -1.06 -11.55 1.72
C ASP A 155 -0.04 -10.71 2.50
N TYR A 156 1.22 -10.65 2.02
CA TYR A 156 2.26 -9.79 2.58
C TYR A 156 1.91 -8.29 2.50
N LEU A 157 1.43 -7.82 1.36
CA LEU A 157 1.03 -6.41 1.21
C LEU A 157 -0.17 -6.05 2.09
N GLN A 158 -1.09 -6.99 2.31
CA GLN A 158 -2.23 -6.79 3.20
C GLN A 158 -1.79 -6.70 4.67
N GLU A 159 -0.78 -7.48 5.08
CA GLU A 159 -0.15 -7.36 6.39
C GLU A 159 0.55 -6.00 6.56
N GLU A 160 1.36 -5.58 5.59
CA GLU A 160 2.03 -4.26 5.62
C GLU A 160 1.03 -3.09 5.60
N LEU A 161 -0.07 -3.22 4.86
CA LEU A 161 -1.13 -2.22 4.84
C LEU A 161 -1.83 -2.09 6.20
N ALA A 162 -2.11 -3.22 6.87
CA ALA A 162 -2.68 -3.22 8.21
C ALA A 162 -1.74 -2.53 9.21
N LYS A 163 -0.45 -2.87 9.17
CA LYS A 163 0.58 -2.25 10.01
C LYS A 163 0.70 -0.74 9.77
N ALA A 164 0.75 -0.29 8.52
CA ALA A 164 0.78 1.13 8.18
C ALA A 164 -0.49 1.86 8.65
N GLY A 165 -1.64 1.19 8.61
CA GLY A 165 -2.90 1.70 9.16
C GLY A 165 -2.82 1.93 10.67
N ASP A 166 -2.25 0.98 11.41
CA ASP A 166 -2.05 1.08 12.86
C ASP A 166 -1.06 2.20 13.22
N GLU A 167 0.08 2.29 12.52
CA GLU A 167 1.07 3.36 12.71
C GLU A 167 0.50 4.76 12.42
N LEU A 168 -0.35 4.87 11.39
CA LEU A 168 -1.04 6.12 11.06
C LEU A 168 -2.06 6.50 12.14
N ALA A 169 -2.81 5.55 12.67
CA ALA A 169 -3.77 5.78 13.75
C ALA A 169 -3.07 6.25 15.03
N GLU A 170 -1.92 5.64 15.36
CA GLU A 170 -1.06 6.06 16.48
C GLU A 170 -0.59 7.50 16.29
N THR A 171 0.03 7.79 15.13
CA THR A 171 0.54 9.13 14.80
C THR A 171 -0.56 10.19 14.81
N SER A 172 -1.77 9.85 14.34
CA SER A 172 -2.92 10.77 14.37
C SER A 172 -3.31 11.14 15.79
N ARG A 173 -3.30 10.18 16.71
CA ARG A 173 -3.62 10.42 18.12
C ARG A 173 -2.55 11.25 18.80
N GLU A 174 -1.27 10.97 18.55
CA GLU A 174 -0.16 11.79 19.04
C GLU A 174 -0.29 13.24 18.55
N ARG A 175 -0.63 13.44 17.27
CA ARG A 175 -0.90 14.77 16.71
C ARG A 175 -2.04 15.48 17.44
N GLU A 176 -3.17 14.81 17.69
CA GLU A 176 -4.31 15.39 18.42
C GLU A 176 -3.92 15.83 19.83
N VAL A 177 -3.13 15.02 20.55
CA VAL A 177 -2.61 15.36 21.88
C VAL A 177 -1.67 16.57 21.81
N ALA A 178 -0.75 16.59 20.85
CA ALA A 178 0.18 17.71 20.66
C ALA A 178 -0.56 19.01 20.28
N GLU A 179 -1.59 18.91 19.44
CA GLU A 179 -2.42 20.04 19.04
C GLU A 179 -3.23 20.59 20.21
N ALA A 180 -3.82 19.73 21.04
CA ALA A 180 -4.48 20.15 22.28
C ALA A 180 -3.52 20.87 23.24
N ALA A 181 -2.30 20.34 23.43
CA ALA A 181 -1.28 20.98 24.26
C ALA A 181 -0.84 22.34 23.70
N LYS A 182 -0.72 22.47 22.38
CA LYS A 182 -0.43 23.74 21.71
C LYS A 182 -1.54 24.76 21.97
N PHE A 183 -2.82 24.38 21.84
CA PHE A 183 -3.94 25.28 22.13
C PHE A 183 -3.95 25.75 23.58
N GLU A 184 -3.67 24.86 24.54
CA GLU A 184 -3.57 25.23 25.95
C GLU A 184 -2.43 26.24 26.19
N ALA A 185 -1.25 26.00 25.62
CA ALA A 185 -0.11 26.90 25.73
C ALA A 185 -0.41 28.29 25.15
N LEU A 186 -1.07 28.35 23.99
CA LEU A 186 -1.49 29.62 23.37
C LEU A 186 -2.50 30.36 24.26
N SER A 187 -3.48 29.67 24.85
CA SER A 187 -4.43 30.29 25.79
C SER A 187 -3.73 30.85 27.03
N ARG A 188 -2.73 30.14 27.57
CA ARG A 188 -1.92 30.63 28.70
C ARG A 188 -1.10 31.87 28.32
N PHE A 189 -0.50 31.86 27.13
CA PHE A 189 0.25 33.01 26.63
C PHE A 189 -0.64 34.24 26.43
N GLU A 190 -1.83 34.07 25.85
CA GLU A 190 -2.80 35.16 25.68
C GLU A 190 -3.18 35.78 27.02
N LYS A 191 -3.50 34.97 28.04
CA LYS A 191 -3.76 35.45 29.40
C LYS A 191 -2.57 36.23 29.96
N LEU A 192 -1.35 35.71 29.84
CA LEU A 192 -0.16 36.40 30.34
C LEU A 192 0.08 37.73 29.60
N SER A 193 -0.13 37.75 28.28
CA SER A 193 -0.04 38.97 27.45
C SER A 193 -1.04 40.03 27.91
N THR A 194 -2.30 39.65 28.22
CA THR A 194 -3.29 40.58 28.76
C THR A 194 -2.85 41.17 30.10
N VAL A 195 -2.44 40.33 31.06
CA VAL A 195 -1.95 40.78 32.38
C VAL A 195 -0.74 41.70 32.25
N TYR A 196 0.22 41.35 31.38
CA TYR A 196 1.39 42.18 31.12
C TYR A 196 1.01 43.55 30.54
N SER A 197 0.09 43.58 29.58
CA SER A 197 -0.37 44.84 28.97
C SER A 197 -1.13 45.73 29.96
N GLU A 198 -1.97 45.14 30.81
CA GLU A 198 -2.70 45.84 31.88
C GLU A 198 -1.73 46.41 32.92
N GLY A 199 -0.73 45.61 33.34
CA GLY A 199 0.33 46.05 34.26
C GLY A 199 1.12 47.23 33.70
N LYS A 200 1.56 47.14 32.44
CA LYS A 200 2.25 48.23 31.73
C LYS A 200 1.38 49.48 31.61
N GLN A 201 0.09 49.33 31.34
CA GLN A 201 -0.84 50.45 31.26
C GLN A 201 -1.02 51.13 32.63
N LYS A 202 -1.11 50.34 33.72
CA LYS A 202 -1.17 50.86 35.08
C LYS A 202 0.08 51.68 35.43
N GLN A 203 1.27 51.13 35.19
CA GLN A 203 2.54 51.83 35.38
C GLN A 203 2.60 53.15 34.60
N TYR A 204 2.10 53.16 33.35
CA TYR A 204 2.04 54.37 32.55
C TYR A 204 1.16 55.46 33.20
N TYR A 205 0.00 55.08 33.75
CA TYR A 205 -0.87 56.02 34.46
C TYR A 205 -0.22 56.56 35.73
N GLU A 206 0.44 55.72 36.52
CA GLU A 206 1.20 56.12 37.72
C GLU A 206 2.31 57.13 37.36
N LEU A 207 3.09 56.86 36.30
CA LEU A 207 4.12 57.78 35.82
C LEU A 207 3.55 59.12 35.34
N MET A 208 2.39 59.11 34.67
CA MET A 208 1.73 60.34 34.23
C MET A 208 1.18 61.17 35.39
N ALA A 209 0.69 60.53 36.45
CA ALA A 209 0.31 61.19 37.70
C ALA A 209 1.54 61.86 38.34
N LEU A 210 2.63 61.12 38.49
CA LEU A 210 3.91 61.62 39.02
C LEU A 210 4.43 62.83 38.23
N LYS A 211 4.44 62.73 36.89
CA LYS A 211 4.82 63.84 35.99
C LYS A 211 3.99 65.10 36.23
N THR A 212 2.70 64.93 36.53
CA THR A 212 1.80 66.05 36.82
C THR A 212 2.13 66.67 38.17
N SER A 213 2.31 65.85 39.22
CA SER A 213 2.75 66.29 40.55
C SER A 213 4.05 67.08 40.51
N VAL A 214 5.06 66.62 39.74
CA VAL A 214 6.33 67.35 39.57
C VAL A 214 6.12 68.71 38.87
N LYS A 215 5.25 68.79 37.86
CA LYS A 215 4.94 70.07 37.19
C LYS A 215 4.26 71.05 38.13
N GLU A 216 3.29 70.60 38.91
CA GLU A 216 2.59 71.41 39.90
C GLU A 216 3.55 71.92 40.98
N LEU A 217 4.45 71.05 41.46
CA LEU A 217 5.46 71.43 42.43
C LEU A 217 6.44 72.47 41.86
N LYS A 218 6.91 72.29 40.62
CA LYS A 218 7.76 73.28 39.94
C LYS A 218 7.08 74.65 39.83
N LYS A 219 5.77 74.66 39.55
CA LYS A 219 4.97 75.89 39.57
C LYS A 219 4.92 76.49 40.98
N GLY A 220 4.61 75.68 42.00
CA GLY A 220 4.58 76.12 43.39
C GLY A 220 5.89 76.75 43.86
N PHE A 221 7.05 76.16 43.50
CA PHE A 221 8.35 76.77 43.79
C PHE A 221 8.58 78.09 43.04
N SER A 222 8.11 78.21 41.80
CA SER A 222 8.20 79.45 41.03
C SER A 222 7.34 80.55 41.67
N ASP A 223 6.14 80.19 42.12
CA ASP A 223 5.21 81.09 42.84
C ASP A 223 5.85 81.57 44.16
N VAL A 224 6.38 80.64 44.98
CA VAL A 224 7.12 80.98 46.22
C VAL A 224 8.29 81.91 45.93
N ASN A 225 9.10 81.64 44.89
CA ASN A 225 10.24 82.48 44.55
C ASN A 225 9.81 83.90 44.13
N SER A 226 8.71 84.02 43.39
CA SER A 226 8.14 85.34 43.02
C SER A 226 7.65 86.11 44.25
N LEU A 227 7.02 85.42 45.19
CA LEU A 227 6.58 85.99 46.45
C LEU A 227 7.74 86.43 47.33
N LEU A 228 8.77 85.60 47.42
CA LEU A 228 9.95 85.91 48.21
C LEU A 228 10.66 87.17 47.67
N ALA A 229 10.70 87.34 46.34
CA ALA A 229 11.19 88.56 45.71
C ALA A 229 10.32 89.79 46.04
N ASP A 230 8.98 89.65 46.04
CA ASP A 230 8.05 90.71 46.44
C ASP A 230 8.20 91.08 47.93
N VAL A 231 8.28 90.08 48.81
CA VAL A 231 8.54 90.28 50.26
C VAL A 231 9.86 91.02 50.45
N PHE A 232 10.96 90.57 49.85
CA PHE A 232 12.25 91.25 49.99
C PHE A 232 12.25 92.66 49.39
N SER A 233 11.51 92.89 48.30
CA SER A 233 11.36 94.24 47.74
C SER A 233 10.63 95.17 48.71
N LYS A 234 9.53 94.70 49.33
CA LYS A 234 8.76 95.47 50.30
C LYS A 234 9.53 95.70 51.60
N ASP A 235 10.24 94.70 52.09
CA ASP A 235 11.10 94.83 53.27
C ASP A 235 12.24 95.82 53.02
N LEU A 236 12.84 95.78 51.82
CA LEU A 236 13.88 96.74 51.41
C LEU A 236 13.32 98.17 51.31
N GLU A 237 12.13 98.34 50.74
CA GLU A 237 11.43 99.63 50.68
C GLU A 237 11.09 100.14 52.09
N PHE A 238 10.61 99.27 52.98
CA PHE A 238 10.38 99.58 54.39
C PHE A 238 11.66 100.05 55.08
N LEU A 239 12.78 99.33 54.89
CA LEU A 239 14.08 99.70 55.45
C LEU A 239 14.57 101.04 54.90
N HIS A 240 14.38 101.32 53.61
CA HIS A 240 14.79 102.59 53.02
C HIS A 240 13.91 103.76 53.51
N ASN A 241 12.61 103.54 53.71
CA ASN A 241 11.72 104.50 54.35
C ASN A 241 12.10 104.75 55.83
N LEU A 242 12.50 103.70 56.56
CA LEU A 242 13.00 103.82 57.93
C LEU A 242 14.33 104.61 57.97
N GLU A 243 15.25 104.31 57.06
CA GLU A 243 16.51 105.04 56.88
C GLU A 243 16.26 106.52 56.59
N ALA A 244 15.36 106.84 55.66
CA ALA A 244 14.96 108.21 55.33
C ALA A 244 14.30 108.93 56.53
N ASN A 245 13.44 108.24 57.30
CA ASN A 245 12.84 108.78 58.52
C ASN A 245 13.91 109.07 59.59
N MET A 246 14.86 108.15 59.81
CA MET A 246 15.98 108.36 60.74
C MET A 246 16.88 109.53 60.29
N GLU A 247 17.17 109.64 59.00
CA GLU A 247 17.96 110.76 58.45
C GLU A 247 17.21 112.10 58.61
N SER A 248 15.87 112.11 58.52
CA SER A 248 15.05 113.29 58.79
C SER A 248 15.07 113.70 60.27
N CYS A 249 15.07 112.73 61.21
CA CYS A 249 15.21 112.97 62.65
C CYS A 249 16.60 113.54 63.00
N LEU A 250 17.64 113.08 62.31
CA LEU A 250 19.01 113.63 62.46
C LEU A 250 19.12 115.06 61.90
N LYS A 251 18.43 115.38 60.81
CA LYS A 251 18.41 116.73 60.22
C LYS A 251 17.56 117.75 61.01
N GLN A 252 16.78 117.31 62.02
CA GLN A 252 15.99 118.18 62.90
C GLN A 252 16.73 118.58 64.20
N ARG A 253 17.96 118.08 64.42
CA ARG A 253 18.77 118.30 65.65
C ARG A 253 20.06 119.09 65.41
N ASP A 254 20.05 120.10 64.55
CA ASP A 254 21.18 121.03 64.41
C ASP A 254 20.80 122.47 64.78
N THR A 255 21.17 122.90 66.00
CA THR A 255 21.70 124.25 66.29
C THR A 255 22.53 124.29 67.59
N THR A 256 23.77 124.81 67.49
CA THR A 256 24.77 125.21 68.52
C THR A 256 25.70 124.07 69.00
N ASP A 257 27.03 124.04 68.82
CA ASP A 257 28.06 125.08 68.64
C ASP A 257 29.29 124.51 67.87
N ALA A 258 30.17 125.40 67.41
CA ALA A 258 31.19 125.16 66.38
C ALA A 258 32.60 124.73 66.86
N VAL A 259 33.39 124.24 65.88
CA VAL A 259 34.87 124.13 65.80
C VAL A 259 35.51 122.89 66.48
N GLY A 260 36.29 122.01 65.84
CA GLY A 260 36.84 121.95 64.48
C GLY A 260 37.44 120.57 64.14
N MET A 261 37.33 120.25 62.86
CA MET A 261 37.87 119.17 61.99
C MET A 261 39.42 119.10 61.96
N PRO A 262 40.15 118.25 61.17
CA PRO A 262 39.75 117.46 59.96
C PRO A 262 40.49 116.08 59.80
N ILE A 263 40.43 115.23 58.75
CA ILE A 263 39.78 115.04 57.43
C ILE A 263 40.16 113.61 56.97
N LEU A 264 39.28 112.93 56.23
CA LEU A 264 39.48 112.33 54.88
C LEU A 264 38.22 111.50 54.55
N SER A 265 37.24 111.97 53.76
CA SER A 265 37.23 112.18 52.29
C SER A 265 37.47 110.88 51.51
N ALA A 266 36.79 110.53 50.43
CA ALA A 266 35.59 111.01 49.74
C ALA A 266 35.31 109.99 48.61
N TYR A 267 34.07 110.00 48.12
CA TYR A 267 33.72 109.80 46.71
C TYR A 267 33.78 108.40 46.06
N SER A 268 32.57 107.90 45.76
CA SER A 268 32.05 107.59 44.41
C SER A 268 32.57 106.38 43.63
N GLY A 269 31.61 105.69 43.00
CA GLY A 269 31.80 105.15 41.65
C GLY A 269 31.85 103.63 41.54
N ILE A 270 30.68 103.04 41.28
CA ILE A 270 30.39 101.97 40.31
C ILE A 270 31.60 101.17 39.78
N THR A 271 31.60 99.85 40.00
CA THR A 271 31.69 98.79 38.97
C THR A 271 31.69 97.44 39.69
N SER A 272 30.69 96.60 39.43
CA SER A 272 30.84 95.45 38.54
C SER A 272 32.13 94.67 38.78
N SER A 273 32.02 93.57 39.52
CA SER A 273 32.93 92.44 39.39
C SER A 273 32.13 91.17 39.59
N ASN A 274 31.81 90.54 38.46
CA ASN A 274 31.51 89.12 38.33
C ASN A 274 32.37 88.32 39.32
N SER A 275 31.75 87.78 40.36
CA SER A 275 32.24 86.54 40.97
C SER A 275 31.63 85.41 40.15
N GLN A 276 32.41 84.94 39.17
CA GLN A 276 32.19 83.63 38.57
C GLN A 276 32.32 82.58 39.67
N ASN A 277 31.22 82.26 40.35
CA ASN A 277 31.02 80.92 40.87
C ASN A 277 30.11 80.19 39.89
N LYS A 278 30.74 79.77 38.80
CA LYS A 278 30.15 78.95 37.75
C LYS A 278 30.02 77.53 38.29
N GLN A 279 29.02 77.28 39.13
CA GLN A 279 28.57 75.93 39.48
C GLN A 279 27.07 75.96 39.75
N ASN A 280 26.39 74.97 39.18
CA ASN A 280 24.96 74.66 39.31
C ASN A 280 24.00 75.31 38.29
N LEU A 281 24.35 75.17 37.01
CA LEU A 281 23.40 74.52 36.10
C LEU A 281 24.00 73.15 35.80
N LEU A 282 23.62 72.14 36.60
CA LEU A 282 23.73 70.78 36.12
C LEU A 282 22.81 70.69 34.90
N SER A 283 23.47 70.68 33.74
CA SER A 283 22.90 70.24 32.49
C SER A 283 22.08 68.99 32.77
N MET A 284 20.86 68.98 32.25
CA MET A 284 19.90 67.89 32.34
C MET A 284 20.35 66.74 31.41
N ASP A 285 21.62 66.32 31.55
CA ASP A 285 22.32 65.32 30.73
C ASP A 285 22.96 64.21 31.59
N SER A 286 22.50 64.03 32.83
CA SER A 286 23.03 63.00 33.75
C SER A 286 22.11 61.79 33.93
N TRP A 287 21.41 61.38 32.88
CA TRP A 287 20.67 60.10 32.85
C TRP A 287 21.23 59.13 31.79
N SER A 288 22.35 59.49 31.15
CA SER A 288 22.97 58.73 30.06
C SER A 288 23.89 57.60 30.52
N GLY A 289 23.80 57.18 31.79
CA GLY A 289 24.76 56.26 32.40
C GLY A 289 24.25 55.67 33.70
N LEU A 290 23.07 55.05 33.66
CA LEU A 290 22.79 53.94 34.56
C LEU A 290 22.92 52.68 33.71
N ASP A 291 23.92 51.85 33.97
CA ASP A 291 23.84 50.44 33.58
C ASP A 291 22.58 49.90 34.25
N VAL A 292 21.52 49.78 33.46
CA VAL A 292 20.26 49.16 33.86
C VAL A 292 20.59 47.68 34.04
N PRO A 293 20.50 47.12 35.26
CA PRO A 293 20.65 45.68 35.44
C PRO A 293 19.59 45.00 34.57
N ASP A 294 19.99 43.97 33.81
CA ASP A 294 19.16 43.26 32.79
C ASP A 294 17.81 42.70 33.30
N HIS A 295 17.50 42.85 34.58
CA HIS A 295 16.16 42.64 35.13
C HIS A 295 15.95 43.51 36.40
N LEU A 296 15.59 44.78 36.23
CA LEU A 296 14.91 45.51 37.31
C LEU A 296 13.49 44.96 37.43
N ASP A 297 13.15 44.48 38.62
CA ASP A 297 11.80 44.03 38.94
C ASP A 297 10.81 45.19 38.70
N ASP A 298 9.89 45.02 37.76
CA ASP A 298 8.83 45.97 37.45
C ASP A 298 8.06 46.39 38.71
N ASN A 299 8.01 45.50 39.71
CA ASN A 299 7.40 45.77 41.01
C ASN A 299 8.25 46.73 41.86
N ALA A 300 9.58 46.64 41.80
CA ALA A 300 10.47 47.59 42.48
C ALA A 300 10.38 49.00 41.87
N ILE A 301 10.19 49.11 40.56
CA ILE A 301 9.99 50.42 39.90
C ILE A 301 8.68 51.07 40.38
N VAL A 302 7.58 50.30 40.46
CA VAL A 302 6.28 50.77 40.96
C VAL A 302 6.36 51.22 42.42
N GLU A 303 7.04 50.45 43.26
CA GLU A 303 7.21 50.77 44.68
C GLU A 303 8.00 52.07 44.87
N VAL A 304 9.08 52.25 44.09
CA VAL A 304 9.83 53.51 44.05
C VAL A 304 8.97 54.67 43.54
N CYS A 305 8.20 54.49 42.47
CA CYS A 305 7.30 55.54 41.96
C CYS A 305 6.24 55.94 42.99
N SER A 306 5.65 54.97 43.69
CA SER A 306 4.64 55.21 44.73
C SER A 306 5.23 55.98 45.92
N PHE A 307 6.44 55.62 46.35
CA PHE A 307 7.16 56.34 47.39
C PHE A 307 7.45 57.80 46.98
N VAL A 308 7.97 58.00 45.76
CA VAL A 308 8.28 59.34 45.25
C VAL A 308 7.01 60.18 45.09
N GLU A 309 5.89 59.60 44.66
CA GLU A 309 4.61 60.30 44.59
C GLU A 309 4.14 60.78 45.97
N ALA A 310 4.20 59.91 46.98
CA ALA A 310 3.85 60.26 48.36
C ALA A 310 4.72 61.41 48.89
N SER A 311 6.04 61.33 48.71
CA SER A 311 6.96 62.40 49.11
C SER A 311 6.71 63.72 48.36
N LEU A 312 6.34 63.67 47.08
CA LEU A 312 6.00 64.87 46.31
C LEU A 312 4.69 65.52 46.79
N GLN A 313 3.70 64.74 47.22
CA GLN A 313 2.45 65.30 47.79
C GLN A 313 2.69 65.98 49.14
N GLU A 314 3.53 65.39 49.99
CA GLU A 314 3.97 66.01 51.23
C GLU A 314 4.68 67.34 50.95
N LEU A 315 5.67 67.33 50.06
CA LEU A 315 6.42 68.53 49.67
C LEU A 315 5.52 69.61 49.02
N LYS A 316 4.54 69.21 48.21
CA LYS A 316 3.54 70.13 47.65
C LYS A 316 2.74 70.83 48.76
N THR A 317 2.35 70.09 49.79
CA THR A 317 1.62 70.63 50.95
C THR A 317 2.49 71.63 51.71
N ASP A 318 3.77 71.32 51.90
CA ASP A 318 4.74 72.22 52.55
C ASP A 318 4.96 73.51 51.74
N VAL A 319 5.08 73.42 50.41
CA VAL A 319 5.22 74.59 49.52
C VAL A 319 3.99 75.50 49.60
N VAL A 320 2.78 74.94 49.66
CA VAL A 320 1.55 75.72 49.87
C VAL A 320 1.56 76.42 51.22
N ALA A 321 1.91 75.70 52.30
CA ALA A 321 2.00 76.29 53.64
C ALA A 321 3.06 77.40 53.72
N LEU A 322 4.18 77.26 53.03
CA LEU A 322 5.22 78.29 52.93
C LEU A 322 4.72 79.52 52.15
N ASN A 323 4.03 79.30 51.04
CA ASN A 323 3.43 80.37 50.25
C ASN A 323 2.44 81.20 51.08
N ASP A 324 1.59 80.55 51.87
CA ASP A 324 0.65 81.21 52.77
C ASP A 324 1.35 82.04 53.86
N LYS A 325 2.47 81.54 54.40
CA LYS A 325 3.29 82.28 55.37
C LYS A 325 3.93 83.51 54.74
N LEU A 326 4.46 83.40 53.51
CA LEU A 326 5.07 84.51 52.78
C LEU A 326 4.04 85.59 52.43
N HIS A 327 2.84 85.23 51.99
CA HIS A 327 1.76 86.20 51.74
C HIS A 327 1.41 87.03 53.00
N LYS A 328 1.45 86.40 54.19
CA LYS A 328 1.12 87.07 55.46
C LYS A 328 2.26 87.95 55.99
N HIS A 329 3.51 87.75 55.54
CA HIS A 329 4.68 88.43 56.09
C HIS A 329 4.65 89.95 55.90
N PRO A 330 4.47 90.51 54.69
CA PRO A 330 4.46 91.97 54.48
C PRO A 330 3.34 92.65 55.26
N ILE A 331 2.17 92.00 55.35
CA ILE A 331 1.01 92.52 56.08
C ILE A 331 1.34 92.64 57.57
N SER A 332 1.91 91.58 58.16
CA SER A 332 2.35 91.57 59.56
C SER A 332 3.46 92.58 59.84
N LEU A 333 4.43 92.73 58.92
CA LEU A 333 5.51 93.72 59.06
C LEU A 333 4.95 95.15 59.02
N GLN A 334 4.05 95.44 58.07
CA GLN A 334 3.42 96.75 57.95
C GLN A 334 2.52 97.08 59.14
N GLU A 335 1.78 96.11 59.67
CA GLU A 335 1.00 96.26 60.91
C GLU A 335 1.91 96.56 62.10
N ARG A 336 3.02 95.83 62.25
CA ARG A 336 4.03 96.09 63.31
C ARG A 336 4.72 97.44 63.16
N ALA A 337 5.05 97.84 61.93
CA ALA A 337 5.64 99.13 61.62
C ALA A 337 4.68 100.28 61.97
N SER A 338 3.40 100.15 61.61
CA SER A 338 2.36 101.13 61.93
C SER A 338 2.21 101.31 63.44
N ASN A 339 2.21 100.20 64.20
CA ASN A 339 2.19 100.22 65.67
C ASN A 339 3.45 100.87 66.29
N LEU A 340 4.60 100.83 65.62
CA LEU A 340 5.83 101.48 66.06
C LEU A 340 5.81 103.00 65.81
N PHE A 341 5.28 103.43 64.67
CA PHE A 341 5.15 104.85 64.33
C PHE A 341 3.98 105.54 65.06
N GLU A 342 2.94 104.82 65.48
CA GLU A 342 1.88 105.36 66.36
C GLU A 342 2.30 105.50 67.84
N SER A 343 3.44 104.92 68.25
CA SER A 343 3.94 105.00 69.63
C SER A 343 4.76 106.26 69.94
N ASP A 344 5.08 107.12 68.95
CA ASP A 344 5.99 108.27 69.11
C ASP A 344 5.28 109.64 68.93
N GLY A 345 4.00 109.69 69.28
CA GLY A 345 3.14 110.88 69.13
C GLY A 345 2.43 111.35 70.40
N ASP A 346 3.19 111.55 71.50
CA ASP A 346 3.03 112.62 72.53
C ASP A 346 1.68 112.73 73.32
N PRO A 347 1.52 113.52 74.41
CA PRO A 347 2.43 114.00 75.47
C PRO A 347 1.91 113.80 76.93
N SER A 348 2.85 114.02 77.87
CA SER A 348 2.70 114.69 79.18
C SER A 348 2.23 113.93 80.45
N LYS A 349 3.18 113.77 81.39
CA LYS A 349 3.25 114.33 82.78
C LYS A 349 4.47 113.72 83.48
N GLU A 350 5.31 114.35 84.30
CA GLU A 350 5.56 115.67 84.91
C GLU A 350 7.03 115.53 85.42
N LYS A 351 7.97 116.44 85.20
CA LYS A 351 8.14 117.72 85.90
C LYS A 351 9.36 118.47 85.33
#